data_AF-A0A7D8UIV1-F1
#
_entry.id   AF-A0A7D8UIV1-F1
#
_cell.length_a   1.000
_cell.length_b   1.000
_cell.length_c   1.000
_cell.angle_alpha   90.00
_cell.angle_beta   90.00
_cell.angle_gamma   90.00
#
_symmetry.space_group_name_H-M   'P 1'
#
loop_
_entity.id
_entity.type
_entity.pdbx_description
1 polymer ?
#
loop_
_entity_poly.entity_id
_entity_poly.type
_entity_poly.pdbx_seq_one_letter_code
_entity_poly.pdbx_strand_id
1 'polypeptide(L)'
;MRLVKPASLAAIFSLVAVVIVLTAWQYRTHLAWRFGASRAQVDSVQAIPIHPMPRVTVPEDWTPHEAGGVEFRLPAGLVLDPEEFSGERDSYQLYRGDRFSVIVFSTDDPSHWDDLLSLATAFSPESKTFTHLQLRLEFYRASASDFRWTMTRQEVQWHVFCMTLGKITRMISSGHVESAFTRDIEAIIQFGETSTTLEWQCTESAWGGYMHFLFHEQPENREWVRAVCESLQLRNVN
;
A
#
# COMPACT_ATOMS: atom_id res chain seq x y z
N MET A 1 -66.05 11.37 -2.30
CA MET A 1 -64.70 11.64 -1.76
C MET A 1 -64.62 11.02 -0.37
N ARG A 2 -63.98 9.85 -0.21
CA ARG A 2 -63.88 9.18 1.11
C ARG A 2 -62.68 9.76 1.87
N LEU A 3 -62.95 10.48 2.96
CA LEU A 3 -61.91 10.95 3.89
C LEU A 3 -61.21 9.75 4.52
N VAL A 4 -59.90 9.65 4.33
CA VAL A 4 -59.04 8.67 5.02
C VAL A 4 -59.11 8.97 6.52
N LYS A 5 -59.44 7.96 7.35
CA LYS A 5 -59.59 8.15 8.79
C LYS A 5 -58.23 8.50 9.41
N PRO A 6 -58.12 9.51 10.29
CA PRO A 6 -56.84 9.95 10.87
C PRO A 6 -56.07 8.83 11.59
N ALA A 7 -56.79 7.84 12.17
CA ALA A 7 -56.18 6.66 12.79
C ALA A 7 -55.38 5.79 11.81
N SER A 8 -55.80 5.72 10.54
CA SER A 8 -55.06 4.97 9.51
C SER A 8 -53.77 5.67 9.10
N LEU A 9 -53.74 7.01 9.10
CA LEU A 9 -52.52 7.77 8.82
C LEU A 9 -51.50 7.58 9.94
N ALA A 10 -51.91 7.66 11.21
CA ALA A 10 -51.02 7.45 12.35
C ALA A 10 -50.37 6.05 12.32
N ALA A 11 -51.15 5.01 12.05
CA ALA A 11 -50.62 3.64 11.92
C ALA A 11 -49.62 3.50 10.76
N ILE A 12 -49.89 4.13 9.62
CA ILE A 12 -48.97 4.15 8.48
C ILE A 12 -47.67 4.88 8.85
N PHE A 13 -47.73 6.04 9.50
CA PHE A 13 -46.54 6.78 9.93
C PHE A 13 -45.71 5.98 10.94
N SER A 14 -46.34 5.33 11.93
CA SER A 14 -45.64 4.47 12.88
C SER A 14 -44.95 3.30 12.18
N LEU A 15 -45.62 2.65 11.23
CA LEU A 15 -45.02 1.56 10.45
C LEU A 15 -43.82 2.05 9.64
N VAL A 16 -43.95 3.17 8.93
CA VAL A 16 -42.86 3.77 8.15
C VAL A 16 -41.67 4.13 9.06
N ALA A 17 -41.91 4.73 10.23
CA ALA A 17 -40.86 5.06 11.18
C ALA A 17 -40.11 3.81 11.69
N VAL A 18 -40.84 2.74 12.02
CA VAL A 18 -40.24 1.46 12.43
C VAL A 18 -39.37 0.87 11.32
N VAL A 19 -39.86 0.86 10.08
CA VAL A 19 -39.08 0.39 8.93
C VAL A 19 -37.81 1.21 8.75
N ILE A 20 -37.89 2.55 8.81
CA ILE A 20 -36.72 3.43 8.71
C ILE A 20 -35.70 3.13 9.80
N VAL A 21 -36.13 2.98 11.06
CA VAL A 21 -35.22 2.69 12.18
C VAL A 21 -34.54 1.33 12.01
N LEU A 22 -35.27 0.30 11.61
CA LEU A 22 -34.70 -1.02 11.36
C LEU A 22 -33.72 -1.01 10.18
N THR A 23 -34.05 -0.32 9.09
CA THR A 23 -33.15 -0.15 7.95
C THR A 23 -31.90 0.64 8.36
N ALA A 24 -32.04 1.75 9.07
CA ALA A 24 -30.91 2.54 9.54
C ALA A 24 -29.99 1.73 10.48
N TRP A 25 -30.58 0.89 11.35
CA TRP A 25 -29.82 -0.01 12.23
C TRP A 25 -29.06 -1.06 11.44
N GLN A 26 -29.72 -1.73 10.49
CA GLN A 26 -29.11 -2.74 9.63
C GLN A 26 -27.96 -2.17 8.80
N TYR A 27 -28.14 -0.95 8.26
CA TYR A 27 -27.17 -0.28 7.41
C TYR A 27 -26.27 0.73 8.14
N ARG A 28 -26.23 0.71 9.48
CA ARG A 28 -25.49 1.72 10.26
C ARG A 28 -24.01 1.82 9.87
N THR A 29 -23.36 0.69 9.56
CA THR A 29 -21.95 0.67 9.14
C THR A 29 -21.77 1.28 7.75
N HIS A 30 -22.70 1.03 6.83
CA HIS A 30 -22.70 1.63 5.50
C HIS A 30 -22.93 3.14 5.56
N LEU A 31 -23.89 3.58 6.38
CA LEU A 31 -24.18 4.99 6.61
C LEU A 31 -23.01 5.72 7.28
N ALA A 32 -22.41 5.11 8.31
CA ALA A 32 -21.23 5.65 8.98
C ALA A 32 -20.05 5.77 8.02
N TRP A 33 -19.81 4.77 7.17
CA TRP A 33 -18.80 4.86 6.12
C TRP A 33 -19.10 5.99 5.15
N ARG A 34 -20.28 6.06 4.55
CA ARG A 34 -20.62 7.13 3.58
C ARG A 34 -20.47 8.53 4.17
N PHE A 35 -20.90 8.72 5.41
CA PHE A 35 -20.73 9.99 6.10
C PHE A 35 -19.26 10.31 6.41
N GLY A 36 -18.52 9.32 6.95
CA GLY A 36 -17.10 9.46 7.24
C GLY A 36 -16.26 9.68 5.99
N ALA A 37 -16.59 8.99 4.91
CA ALA A 37 -15.90 9.04 3.63
C ALA A 37 -15.97 10.44 3.00
N SER A 38 -17.19 11.00 2.97
CA SER A 38 -17.43 12.36 2.50
C SER A 38 -16.70 13.40 3.36
N ARG A 39 -16.76 13.27 4.69
CA ARG A 39 -16.08 14.20 5.60
C ARG A 39 -14.56 14.11 5.50
N ALA A 40 -14.03 12.91 5.34
CA ALA A 40 -12.61 12.66 5.18
C ALA A 40 -12.12 12.90 3.75
N GLN A 41 -13.00 13.28 2.81
CA GLN A 41 -12.68 13.47 1.39
C GLN A 41 -11.99 12.22 0.78
N VAL A 42 -12.36 11.03 1.22
CA VAL A 42 -11.86 9.78 0.60
C VAL A 42 -12.70 9.35 -0.59
N ASP A 43 -13.79 10.06 -0.91
CA ASP A 43 -14.62 9.80 -2.09
C ASP A 43 -13.83 9.96 -3.41
N SER A 44 -12.73 10.71 -3.41
CA SER A 44 -11.85 10.89 -4.56
C SER A 44 -10.71 9.86 -4.64
N VAL A 45 -10.57 8.99 -3.64
CA VAL A 45 -9.50 7.99 -3.60
C VAL A 45 -9.82 6.89 -4.62
N GLN A 46 -9.06 6.89 -5.72
CA GLN A 46 -9.14 5.91 -6.80
C GLN A 46 -8.18 4.76 -6.56
N ALA A 47 -8.51 3.55 -7.02
CA ALA A 47 -7.54 2.45 -7.03
C ALA A 47 -6.28 2.82 -7.80
N ILE A 48 -5.12 2.41 -7.30
CA ILE A 48 -3.85 2.53 -8.04
C ILE A 48 -3.71 1.28 -8.92
N PRO A 49 -3.40 1.41 -10.22
CA PRO A 49 -3.15 0.27 -11.08
C PRO A 49 -1.99 -0.57 -10.53
N ILE A 50 -2.23 -1.87 -10.36
CA ILE A 50 -1.23 -2.83 -9.87
C ILE A 50 -0.97 -3.87 -10.96
N HIS A 51 0.31 -4.06 -11.29
CA HIS A 51 0.74 -5.04 -12.28
C HIS A 51 1.82 -5.97 -11.69
N PRO A 52 1.89 -7.24 -12.13
CA PRO A 52 3.09 -8.04 -11.90
C PRO A 52 4.30 -7.33 -12.52
N MET A 53 5.42 -7.25 -11.78
CA MET A 53 6.64 -6.67 -12.31
C MET A 53 7.12 -7.49 -13.52
N PRO A 54 7.38 -6.87 -14.68
CA PRO A 54 7.99 -7.55 -15.80
C PRO A 54 9.41 -8.02 -15.44
N ARG A 55 9.74 -9.25 -15.83
CA ARG A 55 11.12 -9.74 -15.69
C ARG A 55 12.05 -8.92 -16.58
N VAL A 56 13.19 -8.53 -16.02
CA VAL A 56 14.26 -7.85 -16.75
C VAL A 56 15.58 -8.55 -16.52
N THR A 57 16.50 -8.43 -17.46
CA THR A 57 17.86 -8.95 -17.29
C THR A 57 18.66 -7.94 -16.49
N VAL A 58 19.28 -8.40 -15.39
CA VAL A 58 20.26 -7.59 -14.64
C VAL A 58 21.55 -7.52 -15.47
N PRO A 59 22.05 -6.34 -15.86
CA PRO A 59 23.26 -6.24 -16.68
C PRO A 59 24.49 -6.81 -15.97
N GLU A 60 25.35 -7.49 -16.74
CA GLU A 60 26.54 -8.17 -16.21
C GLU A 60 27.62 -7.20 -15.73
N ASP A 61 27.64 -5.98 -16.26
CA ASP A 61 28.59 -4.92 -15.92
C ASP A 61 28.21 -4.17 -14.62
N TRP A 62 27.10 -4.51 -14.00
CA TRP A 62 26.69 -3.91 -12.73
C TRP A 62 27.50 -4.49 -11.56
N THR A 63 27.89 -3.60 -10.66
CA THR A 63 28.67 -3.96 -9.47
C THR A 63 27.75 -4.44 -8.35
N PRO A 64 28.09 -5.54 -7.65
CA PRO A 64 27.37 -5.96 -6.46
C PRO A 64 27.66 -5.01 -5.29
N HIS A 65 26.63 -4.71 -4.52
CA HIS A 65 26.65 -3.91 -3.31
C HIS A 65 25.97 -4.69 -2.21
N GLU A 66 26.48 -4.55 -0.99
CA GLU A 66 25.92 -5.17 0.20
C GLU A 66 25.57 -4.09 1.21
N ALA A 67 24.35 -4.13 1.72
CA ALA A 67 23.95 -3.31 2.84
C ALA A 67 22.81 -3.98 3.60
N GLY A 68 22.89 -3.94 4.94
CA GLY A 68 21.87 -4.53 5.81
C GLY A 68 21.58 -6.00 5.52
N GLY A 69 22.60 -6.82 5.22
CA GLY A 69 22.48 -8.25 4.91
C GLY A 69 21.74 -8.59 3.60
N VAL A 70 21.55 -7.59 2.73
CA VAL A 70 21.02 -7.77 1.38
C VAL A 70 22.08 -7.40 0.36
N GLU A 71 22.25 -8.25 -0.63
CA GLU A 71 23.01 -7.96 -1.83
C GLU A 71 22.06 -7.43 -2.92
N PHE A 72 22.51 -6.41 -3.63
CA PHE A 72 21.86 -5.89 -4.83
C PHE A 72 22.92 -5.38 -5.79
N ARG A 73 22.56 -5.16 -7.06
CA ARG A 73 23.48 -4.68 -8.09
C ARG A 73 23.10 -3.29 -8.54
N LEU A 74 24.11 -2.47 -8.86
CA LEU A 74 23.93 -1.12 -9.39
C LEU A 74 24.85 -0.88 -10.61
N PRO A 75 24.48 0.03 -11.52
CA PRO A 75 25.34 0.45 -12.62
C PRO A 75 26.73 0.89 -12.17
N ALA A 76 27.77 0.45 -12.89
CA ALA A 76 29.15 0.87 -12.64
C ALA A 76 29.28 2.40 -12.61
N GLY A 77 29.82 2.93 -11.51
CA GLY A 77 29.98 4.37 -11.28
C GLY A 77 28.96 5.00 -10.33
N LEU A 78 27.96 4.25 -9.84
CA LEU A 78 27.24 4.58 -8.62
C LEU A 78 28.05 4.02 -7.44
N VAL A 79 28.75 4.90 -6.73
CA VAL A 79 29.53 4.51 -5.54
C VAL A 79 28.67 4.79 -4.31
N LEU A 80 28.56 3.81 -3.42
CA LEU A 80 28.08 4.03 -2.06
C LEU A 80 29.14 4.89 -1.37
N ASP A 81 28.86 6.17 -1.14
CA ASP A 81 29.75 7.01 -0.34
C ASP A 81 29.43 6.75 1.14
N PRO A 82 30.32 6.10 1.91
CA PRO A 82 30.12 5.83 3.33
C PRO A 82 30.44 7.01 4.24
N GLU A 83 31.04 8.10 3.75
CA GLU A 83 31.57 9.18 4.58
C GLU A 83 30.64 10.41 4.69
N GLU A 84 29.64 10.56 3.83
CA GLU A 84 28.60 11.62 3.94
C GLU A 84 27.50 11.32 4.97
N PHE A 85 27.72 10.34 5.86
CA PHE A 85 26.77 9.89 6.86
C PHE A 85 27.01 10.50 8.24
N SER A 86 26.08 11.37 8.67
CA SER A 86 25.92 11.76 10.07
C SER A 86 24.44 11.73 10.45
N GLY A 87 23.92 10.54 10.72
CA GLY A 87 22.56 10.40 11.23
C GLY A 87 22.30 8.98 11.73
N GLU A 88 21.61 8.87 12.86
CA GLU A 88 21.25 7.65 13.60
C GLU A 88 20.42 6.60 12.81
N ARG A 89 20.28 6.71 11.48
CA ARG A 89 19.47 5.81 10.65
C ARG A 89 20.32 5.25 9.51
N ASP A 90 20.30 3.93 9.35
CA ASP A 90 21.01 3.15 8.32
C ASP A 90 20.50 3.46 6.89
N SER A 91 20.71 4.70 6.46
CA SER A 91 20.41 5.18 5.11
C SER A 91 21.69 5.36 4.32
N TYR A 92 21.68 4.94 3.07
CA TYR A 92 22.74 5.07 2.09
C TYR A 92 22.30 6.00 0.97
N GLN A 93 23.10 7.00 0.64
CA GLN A 93 22.86 7.85 -0.53
C GLN A 93 23.85 7.48 -1.63
N LEU A 94 23.33 7.39 -2.85
CA LEU A 94 24.05 7.02 -4.05
C LEU A 94 23.93 8.16 -5.04
N TYR A 95 25.07 8.59 -5.59
CA TYR A 95 25.13 9.71 -6.52
C TYR A 95 25.77 9.31 -7.84
N ARG A 96 25.15 9.71 -8.95
CA ARG A 96 25.77 9.70 -10.28
C ARG A 96 25.16 10.78 -11.16
N GLY A 97 25.85 11.91 -11.28
CA GLY A 97 25.43 13.02 -12.15
C GLY A 97 24.09 13.63 -11.70
N ASP A 98 23.09 13.57 -12.58
CA ASP A 98 21.71 14.05 -12.37
C ASP A 98 20.79 13.04 -11.66
N ARG A 99 21.32 11.87 -11.28
CA ARG A 99 20.59 10.81 -10.59
C ARG A 99 21.14 10.66 -9.19
N PHE A 100 20.24 10.66 -8.20
CA PHE A 100 20.57 10.22 -6.85
C PHE A 100 19.56 9.14 -6.42
N SER A 101 20.01 8.22 -5.59
CA SER A 101 19.18 7.19 -4.98
C SER A 101 19.42 7.16 -3.48
N VAL A 102 18.35 7.14 -2.71
CA VAL A 102 18.42 7.03 -1.26
C VAL A 102 17.90 5.66 -0.88
N ILE A 103 18.78 4.80 -0.42
CA ILE A 103 18.44 3.51 0.14
C ILE A 103 18.28 3.72 1.63
N VAL A 104 17.14 3.38 2.20
CA VAL A 104 16.97 3.37 3.66
C VAL A 104 16.68 1.93 4.07
N PHE A 105 17.57 1.39 4.88
CA PHE A 105 17.30 0.14 5.58
C PHE A 105 16.55 0.50 6.84
N SER A 106 15.27 0.15 6.85
CA SER A 106 14.47 0.28 8.05
C SER A 106 14.61 -1.02 8.83
N THR A 107 15.43 -0.99 9.87
CA THR A 107 15.40 -2.00 10.94
C THR A 107 14.27 -1.73 11.94
N ASP A 108 13.40 -0.74 11.65
CA ASP A 108 12.31 -0.32 12.55
C ASP A 108 11.54 -1.53 13.09
N ASP A 109 11.31 -1.49 14.40
CA ASP A 109 10.63 -2.50 15.18
C ASP A 109 9.32 -2.93 14.49
N PRO A 110 9.23 -4.16 13.98
CA PRO A 110 8.04 -4.66 13.28
C PRO A 110 6.77 -4.62 14.14
N SER A 111 6.91 -4.41 15.45
CA SER A 111 5.82 -4.34 16.42
C SER A 111 4.70 -3.35 16.04
N HIS A 112 5.00 -2.25 15.35
CA HIS A 112 3.96 -1.31 14.92
C HIS A 112 3.05 -1.85 13.80
N TRP A 113 3.54 -2.79 13.00
CA TRP A 113 2.76 -3.41 11.92
C TRP A 113 2.00 -4.64 12.40
N ASP A 114 2.45 -5.32 13.46
CA ASP A 114 1.80 -6.52 13.99
C ASP A 114 0.34 -6.28 14.39
N ASP A 115 0.05 -5.14 15.01
CA ASP A 115 -1.33 -4.73 15.34
C ASP A 115 -2.18 -4.54 14.08
N LEU A 116 -1.60 -3.95 13.03
CA LEU A 116 -2.28 -3.72 11.76
C LEU A 116 -2.52 -5.01 10.99
N LEU A 117 -1.55 -5.94 10.98
CA LEU A 117 -1.69 -7.26 10.37
C LEU A 117 -2.73 -8.12 11.10
N SER A 118 -2.76 -8.02 12.44
CA SER A 118 -3.77 -8.68 13.26
C SER A 118 -5.18 -8.14 12.96
N LEU A 119 -5.34 -6.82 12.87
CA LEU A 119 -6.60 -6.19 12.47
C LEU A 119 -7.00 -6.55 11.03
N ALA A 120 -6.04 -6.58 10.10
CA ALA A 120 -6.29 -6.97 8.72
C ALA A 120 -6.82 -8.40 8.62
N THR A 121 -6.21 -9.33 9.36
CA THR A 121 -6.65 -10.73 9.42
C THR A 121 -8.07 -10.85 10.00
N ALA A 122 -8.39 -10.06 11.04
CA ALA A 122 -9.71 -10.05 11.66
C ALA A 122 -10.81 -9.45 10.76
N PHE A 123 -10.48 -8.46 9.92
CA PHE A 123 -11.45 -7.81 9.04
C PHE A 123 -11.56 -8.45 7.66
N SER A 124 -10.52 -9.14 7.18
CA SER A 124 -10.50 -9.78 5.87
C SER A 124 -11.68 -10.76 5.72
N PRO A 125 -12.48 -10.68 4.63
CA PRO A 125 -13.60 -11.58 4.39
C PRO A 125 -13.20 -13.06 4.35
N GLU A 126 -11.95 -13.35 3.99
CA GLU A 126 -11.41 -14.71 3.83
C GLU A 126 -10.48 -15.11 4.98
N SER A 127 -10.34 -14.27 6.02
CA SER A 127 -9.38 -14.47 7.12
C SER A 127 -7.95 -14.74 6.62
N LYS A 128 -7.61 -14.13 5.46
CA LYS A 128 -6.30 -14.24 4.85
C LYS A 128 -5.24 -13.64 5.78
N THR A 129 -4.11 -14.32 5.91
CA THR A 129 -2.90 -13.78 6.52
C THR A 129 -2.16 -12.94 5.49
N PHE A 130 -1.67 -11.78 5.90
CA PHE A 130 -0.95 -10.86 5.03
C PHE A 130 0.47 -10.67 5.53
N THR A 131 1.40 -10.52 4.61
CA THR A 131 2.64 -9.79 4.87
C THR A 131 2.37 -8.28 4.77
N HIS A 132 3.30 -7.45 5.23
CA HIS A 132 3.12 -6.00 5.17
C HIS A 132 2.94 -5.49 3.72
N LEU A 133 3.78 -5.93 2.77
CA LEU A 133 3.63 -5.54 1.37
C LEU A 133 2.35 -6.09 0.71
N GLN A 134 1.92 -7.31 1.02
CA GLN A 134 0.65 -7.84 0.53
C GLN A 134 -0.53 -7.00 1.02
N LEU A 135 -0.52 -6.62 2.30
CA LEU A 135 -1.55 -5.74 2.87
C LEU A 135 -1.53 -4.36 2.21
N ARG A 136 -0.34 -3.82 1.93
CA ARG A 136 -0.17 -2.56 1.22
C ARG A 136 -0.74 -2.60 -0.20
N LEU A 137 -0.60 -3.72 -0.92
CA LEU A 137 -1.26 -3.89 -2.22
C LEU A 137 -2.79 -3.87 -2.09
N GLU A 138 -3.37 -4.47 -1.05
CA GLU A 138 -4.83 -4.37 -0.81
C GLU A 138 -5.26 -2.93 -0.57
N PHE A 139 -4.44 -2.16 0.15
CA PHE A 139 -4.67 -0.73 0.30
C PHE A 139 -4.64 0.01 -1.02
N TYR A 140 -3.80 -0.38 -1.98
CA TYR A 140 -3.75 0.23 -3.32
C TYR A 140 -4.92 -0.17 -4.22
N ARG A 141 -5.43 -1.41 -4.09
CA ARG A 141 -6.58 -1.89 -4.84
C ARG A 141 -7.89 -1.22 -4.44
N ALA A 142 -8.02 -0.81 -3.18
CA ALA A 142 -9.26 -0.23 -2.69
C ALA A 142 -9.62 1.07 -3.43
N SER A 143 -10.88 1.23 -3.82
CA SER A 143 -11.41 2.47 -4.39
C SER A 143 -12.72 2.84 -3.75
N ALA A 144 -12.98 4.14 -3.58
CA ALA A 144 -14.30 4.58 -3.09
C ALA A 144 -15.45 4.07 -3.97
N SER A 145 -15.20 3.79 -5.26
CA SER A 145 -16.15 3.21 -6.19
C SER A 145 -16.51 1.75 -5.92
N ASP A 146 -15.70 1.02 -5.15
CA ASP A 146 -15.92 -0.40 -4.87
C ASP A 146 -17.07 -0.61 -3.88
N PHE A 147 -17.38 0.41 -3.09
CA PHE A 147 -18.45 0.39 -2.10
C PHE A 147 -19.80 0.09 -2.75
N ARG A 148 -20.46 -0.95 -2.25
CA ARG A 148 -21.80 -1.37 -2.67
C ARG A 148 -22.68 -1.57 -1.45
N TRP A 149 -23.94 -1.13 -1.53
CA TRP A 149 -24.92 -1.36 -0.46
C TRP A 149 -25.26 -2.83 -0.22
N THR A 150 -24.87 -3.70 -1.14
CA THR A 150 -25.02 -5.16 -1.03
C THR A 150 -23.88 -5.83 -0.27
N MET A 151 -22.83 -5.07 0.12
CA MET A 151 -21.74 -5.60 0.92
C MET A 151 -22.27 -6.11 2.27
N THR A 152 -21.76 -7.26 2.68
CA THR A 152 -21.87 -7.76 4.04
C THR A 152 -21.19 -6.80 5.01
N ARG A 153 -21.50 -6.94 6.30
CA ARG A 153 -20.86 -6.12 7.34
C ARG A 153 -19.34 -6.25 7.34
N GLN A 154 -18.82 -7.47 7.13
CA GLN A 154 -17.39 -7.75 7.10
C GLN A 154 -16.71 -7.11 5.88
N GLU A 155 -17.32 -7.20 4.70
CA GLU A 155 -16.82 -6.53 3.48
C GLU A 155 -16.76 -5.01 3.66
N VAL A 156 -17.77 -4.39 4.30
CA VAL A 156 -17.70 -2.95 4.61
C VAL A 156 -16.58 -2.64 5.59
N GLN A 157 -16.38 -3.47 6.63
CA GLN A 157 -15.28 -3.26 7.59
C GLN A 157 -13.92 -3.35 6.91
N TRP A 158 -13.70 -4.36 6.08
CA TRP A 158 -12.49 -4.51 5.27
C TRP A 158 -12.30 -3.32 4.34
N HIS A 159 -13.34 -2.92 3.61
CA HIS A 159 -13.28 -1.78 2.69
C HIS A 159 -12.92 -0.47 3.42
N VAL A 160 -13.58 -0.19 4.55
CA VAL A 160 -13.29 0.99 5.39
C VAL A 160 -11.84 0.96 5.87
N PHE A 161 -11.38 -0.20 6.33
CA PHE A 161 -10.01 -0.40 6.81
C PHE A 161 -8.99 -0.11 5.70
N CYS A 162 -9.13 -0.74 4.53
CA CYS A 162 -8.23 -0.53 3.39
C CYS A 162 -8.25 0.91 2.87
N MET A 163 -9.42 1.56 2.82
CA MET A 163 -9.51 2.95 2.37
C MET A 163 -8.89 3.93 3.37
N THR A 164 -9.10 3.70 4.67
CA THR A 164 -8.56 4.57 5.73
C THR A 164 -7.04 4.50 5.77
N LEU A 165 -6.48 3.29 5.80
CA LEU A 165 -5.04 3.08 5.80
C LEU A 165 -4.41 3.40 4.45
N GLY A 166 -5.10 3.09 3.35
CA GLY A 166 -4.70 3.49 2.00
C GLY A 166 -4.56 5.00 1.87
N LYS A 167 -5.46 5.78 2.44
CA LYS A 167 -5.34 7.25 2.43
C LYS A 167 -4.05 7.73 3.13
N ILE A 168 -3.64 7.07 4.22
CA ILE A 168 -2.46 7.45 4.99
C ILE A 168 -1.18 7.01 4.26
N THR A 169 -1.21 5.85 3.62
CA THR A 169 -0.01 5.18 3.04
C THR A 169 0.21 5.49 1.56
N ARG A 170 -0.79 6.00 0.84
CA ARG A 170 -0.65 6.45 -0.54
C ARG A 170 0.03 7.83 -0.54
N MET A 171 1.30 7.85 -0.91
CA MET A 171 1.94 9.09 -1.33
C MET A 171 1.20 9.60 -2.58
N ILE A 172 0.94 10.91 -2.62
CA ILE A 172 -0.11 11.55 -3.45
C ILE A 172 0.16 11.49 -4.97
N SER A 173 1.27 10.90 -5.42
CA SER A 173 1.74 11.00 -6.82
C SER A 173 2.07 9.67 -7.51
N SER A 174 1.64 8.52 -6.99
CA SER A 174 1.94 7.22 -7.63
C SER A 174 1.05 7.00 -8.86
N GLY A 175 1.66 6.92 -10.05
CA GLY A 175 0.97 6.62 -11.30
C GLY A 175 0.53 5.16 -11.40
N HIS A 176 1.40 4.22 -10.99
CA HIS A 176 1.08 2.80 -10.89
C HIS A 176 2.04 2.08 -9.95
N VAL A 177 1.70 0.84 -9.61
CA VAL A 177 2.50 -0.05 -8.77
C VAL A 177 2.81 -1.35 -9.52
N GLU A 178 4.04 -1.80 -9.41
CA GLU A 178 4.44 -3.15 -9.81
C GLU A 178 4.75 -4.00 -8.58
N SER A 179 4.51 -5.31 -8.65
CA SER A 179 4.80 -6.24 -7.55
C SER A 179 5.62 -7.44 -8.02
N ALA A 180 6.63 -7.81 -7.24
CA ALA A 180 7.45 -8.99 -7.45
C ALA A 180 7.44 -9.83 -6.16
N PHE A 181 6.85 -11.02 -6.22
CA PHE A 181 6.79 -11.94 -5.08
C PHE A 181 7.56 -13.20 -5.42
N THR A 182 8.71 -13.36 -4.80
CA THR A 182 9.56 -14.55 -4.91
C THR A 182 9.42 -15.38 -3.64
N ARG A 183 10.15 -16.49 -3.55
CA ARG A 183 10.15 -17.32 -2.35
C ARG A 183 10.73 -16.58 -1.15
N ASP A 184 11.81 -15.82 -1.37
CA ASP A 184 12.64 -15.27 -0.29
C ASP A 184 12.37 -13.77 -0.07
N ILE A 185 11.98 -13.06 -1.13
CA ILE A 185 11.74 -11.61 -1.11
C ILE A 185 10.40 -11.28 -1.75
N GLU A 186 9.64 -10.43 -1.07
CA GLU A 186 8.52 -9.69 -1.65
C GLU A 186 8.92 -8.24 -1.89
N ALA A 187 8.51 -7.68 -3.02
CA ALA A 187 8.81 -6.30 -3.37
C ALA A 187 7.63 -5.63 -4.09
N ILE A 188 7.50 -4.33 -3.88
CA ILE A 188 6.61 -3.44 -4.61
C ILE A 188 7.39 -2.26 -5.15
N ILE A 189 7.11 -1.84 -6.38
CA ILE A 189 7.68 -0.65 -6.99
C ILE A 189 6.55 0.34 -7.24
N GLN A 190 6.60 1.50 -6.59
CA GLN A 190 5.69 2.62 -6.80
C GLN A 190 6.33 3.60 -7.78
N PHE A 191 5.82 3.69 -9.01
CA PHE A 191 6.30 4.64 -10.01
C PHE A 191 5.47 5.93 -9.92
N GLY A 192 6.12 7.04 -9.60
CA GLY A 192 5.54 8.38 -9.55
C GLY A 192 6.11 9.31 -10.62
N GLU A 193 5.64 10.55 -10.68
CA GLU A 193 6.07 11.50 -11.72
C GLU A 193 7.54 11.89 -11.59
N THR A 194 8.00 12.12 -10.36
CA THR A 194 9.37 12.61 -10.07
C THR A 194 10.24 11.57 -9.36
N SER A 195 9.64 10.45 -8.96
CA SER A 195 10.31 9.46 -8.13
C SER A 195 9.70 8.07 -8.24
N THR A 196 10.55 7.05 -8.16
CA THR A 196 10.17 5.67 -7.95
C THR A 196 10.58 5.23 -6.54
N THR A 197 9.71 4.48 -5.86
CA THR A 197 10.04 3.84 -4.57
C THR A 197 9.94 2.33 -4.72
N LEU A 198 11.04 1.63 -4.46
CA LEU A 198 11.07 0.17 -4.29
C LEU A 198 10.98 -0.13 -2.81
N GLU A 199 9.94 -0.82 -2.35
CA GLU A 199 9.87 -1.38 -1.01
C GLU A 199 10.03 -2.89 -1.11
N TRP A 200 10.79 -3.48 -0.20
CA TRP A 200 11.02 -4.93 -0.18
C TRP A 200 11.00 -5.45 1.25
N GLN A 201 10.69 -6.73 1.39
CA GLN A 201 10.73 -7.46 2.66
C GLN A 201 11.11 -8.92 2.42
N CYS A 202 11.77 -9.52 3.40
CA CYS A 202 11.96 -10.96 3.51
C CYS A 202 10.61 -11.63 3.78
N THR A 203 10.39 -12.82 3.20
CA THR A 203 9.17 -13.61 3.45
C THR A 203 9.21 -14.34 4.78
N GLU A 204 10.39 -14.71 5.27
CA GLU A 204 10.58 -15.53 6.48
C GLU A 204 10.94 -14.71 7.72
N SER A 205 11.28 -13.43 7.57
CA SER A 205 11.65 -12.55 8.68
C SER A 205 11.03 -11.17 8.52
N ALA A 206 11.07 -10.38 9.59
CA ALA A 206 10.61 -9.00 9.57
C ALA A 206 11.59 -8.02 8.86
N TRP A 207 12.64 -8.54 8.22
CA TRP A 207 13.63 -7.71 7.55
C TRP A 207 13.05 -7.12 6.27
N GLY A 208 13.31 -5.84 6.05
CA GLY A 208 12.87 -5.14 4.86
C GLY A 208 13.52 -3.77 4.75
N GLY A 209 13.13 -3.06 3.71
CA GLY A 209 13.64 -1.72 3.49
C GLY A 209 13.01 -1.07 2.27
N TYR A 210 13.50 0.11 1.95
CA TYR A 210 13.06 0.82 0.77
C TYR A 210 14.21 1.53 0.07
N MET A 211 14.10 1.67 -1.25
CA MET A 211 14.99 2.42 -2.11
C MET A 211 14.17 3.49 -2.83
N HIS A 212 14.56 4.75 -2.67
CA HIS A 212 14.01 5.87 -3.41
C HIS A 212 14.94 6.23 -4.57
N PHE A 213 14.38 6.26 -5.77
CA PHE A 213 15.03 6.75 -6.97
C PHE A 213 14.30 8.04 -7.35
N LEU A 214 14.94 9.22 -7.33
CA LEU A 214 14.31 10.43 -7.88
C LEU A 214 15.06 10.88 -9.15
N PHE A 215 14.29 11.40 -10.10
CA PHE A 215 14.73 11.73 -11.45
C PHE A 215 14.50 13.23 -11.66
N HIS A 216 15.56 14.02 -11.80
CA HIS A 216 15.43 15.49 -11.90
C HIS A 216 15.10 15.97 -13.32
N GLU A 217 15.67 15.34 -14.36
CA GLU A 217 15.56 15.86 -15.74
C GLU A 217 15.32 14.78 -16.82
N GLN A 218 15.44 13.50 -16.47
CA GLN A 218 15.25 12.40 -17.42
C GLN A 218 13.97 11.63 -17.15
N PRO A 219 13.32 11.08 -18.20
CA PRO A 219 12.22 10.16 -18.01
C PRO A 219 12.66 9.00 -17.11
N GLU A 220 11.79 8.64 -16.18
CA GLU A 220 11.94 7.53 -15.24
C GLU A 220 12.47 6.27 -15.95
N ASN A 221 13.69 5.85 -15.62
CA ASN A 221 14.26 4.62 -16.17
C ASN A 221 13.71 3.42 -15.38
N ARG A 222 12.52 2.96 -15.78
CA ARG A 222 11.84 1.85 -15.10
C ARG A 222 12.61 0.54 -15.20
N GLU A 223 13.29 0.29 -16.31
CA GLU A 223 14.10 -0.92 -16.48
C GLU A 223 15.25 -0.97 -15.48
N TRP A 224 15.87 0.18 -15.20
CA TRP A 224 16.90 0.30 -14.16
C TRP A 224 16.35 -0.09 -12.79
N VAL A 225 15.22 0.47 -12.36
CA VAL A 225 14.63 0.14 -11.04
C VAL A 225 14.23 -1.33 -10.95
N ARG A 226 13.63 -1.88 -12.02
CA ARG A 226 13.28 -3.31 -12.08
C ARG A 226 14.53 -4.19 -12.01
N ALA A 227 15.63 -3.82 -12.67
CA ALA A 227 16.86 -4.60 -12.63
C ALA A 227 17.53 -4.53 -11.24
N VAL A 228 17.42 -3.40 -10.52
CA VAL A 228 17.80 -3.35 -9.10
C VAL A 228 16.94 -4.31 -8.29
N CYS A 229 15.62 -4.29 -8.48
CA CYS A 229 14.70 -5.20 -7.79
C CYS A 229 14.99 -6.68 -8.09
N GLU A 230 15.24 -7.06 -9.34
CA GLU A 230 15.59 -8.43 -9.75
C GLU A 230 16.97 -8.88 -9.23
N SER A 231 17.84 -7.93 -8.89
CA SER A 231 19.16 -8.22 -8.33
C SER A 231 19.15 -8.42 -6.81
N LEU A 232 18.04 -8.15 -6.12
CA LEU A 232 17.93 -8.29 -4.68
C LEU A 232 18.10 -9.75 -4.26
N GLN A 233 19.02 -10.00 -3.34
CA GLN A 233 19.28 -11.31 -2.76
C GLN A 233 19.59 -11.18 -1.27
N LEU A 234 19.01 -12.08 -0.45
CA LEU A 234 19.35 -12.17 0.96
C LEU A 234 20.72 -12.84 1.12
N ARG A 235 21.62 -12.24 1.90
CA ARG A 235 22.90 -12.86 2.26
C ARG A 235 22.80 -13.44 3.67
N ASN A 236 22.98 -14.77 3.77
CA ASN A 236 23.15 -15.53 5.02
C ASN A 236 22.41 -14.91 6.24
N VAL A 237 21.09 -14.86 6.16
CA VAL A 237 20.25 -14.59 7.32
C VAL A 237 20.26 -15.88 8.16
N ASN A 238 21.19 -15.96 9.12
CA ASN A 238 21.24 -17.04 10.12
C ASN A 238 20.18 -16.82 11.20
#